data_AF-A0AA49Q6I9-F1
#
_entry.id   AF-A0AA49Q6I9-F1
#
_cell.length_a   1.000
_cell.length_b   1.000
_cell.length_c   1.000
_cell.angle_alpha   90.00
_cell.angle_beta   90.00
_cell.angle_gamma   90.00
#
_symmetry.space_group_name_H-M   'P 1'
#
loop_
_entity.id
_entity.type
_entity.pdbx_description
1 polymer ?
#
loop_
_entity_poly.entity_id
_entity_poly.type
_entity_poly.pdbx_seq_one_letter_code
_entity_poly.pdbx_strand_id
1 'polypeptide(L)'
;MYEPTPLTPSHRGVLDALKRRGRSTVPELARELSLNVETLREHLQTLEARQLVARVGSAKGGPGRPSILYALTESAEALFPRNEGELLRGLSAFLVEAGHTPLLRKFYDRQLAERRRAAMARVEGLEGEERLQEVLQIFTELGYMPELDEVDGAPRLRLCHCPVRDMVAATHVPCRAEISLLRDLLGEDPKRVSFIPDGAESCSYQLDVRG
;
A
#
# COMPACT_ATOMS: atom_id res chain seq x y z
N MET A 1 9.20 -7.91 17.80
CA MET A 1 8.31 -7.87 16.62
C MET A 1 7.02 -8.56 17.01
N TYR A 2 5.92 -7.81 17.12
CA TYR A 2 4.60 -8.37 17.41
C TYR A 2 3.95 -8.69 16.06
N GLU A 3 3.95 -9.95 15.64
CA GLU A 3 3.15 -10.36 14.49
C GLU A 3 1.68 -10.31 14.91
N PRO A 4 0.85 -9.45 14.30
CA PRO A 4 -0.55 -9.37 14.67
C PRO A 4 -1.23 -10.70 14.31
N THR A 5 -1.85 -11.36 15.29
CA THR A 5 -2.63 -12.58 15.10
C THR A 5 -3.57 -12.43 13.89
N PRO A 6 -3.65 -13.41 12.98
CA PRO A 6 -4.51 -13.31 11.80
C PRO A 6 -5.98 -13.06 12.19
N LEU A 7 -6.71 -12.35 11.33
CA LEU A 7 -8.15 -12.15 11.54
C LEU A 7 -8.85 -13.51 11.45
N THR A 8 -9.65 -13.84 12.47
CA THR A 8 -10.45 -15.07 12.47
C THR A 8 -11.71 -14.88 11.61
N PRO A 9 -12.39 -15.96 11.21
CA PRO A 9 -13.68 -15.86 10.54
C PRO A 9 -14.71 -15.04 11.31
N SER A 10 -14.72 -15.12 12.64
CA SER A 10 -15.60 -14.31 13.50
C SER A 10 -15.24 -12.82 13.45
N HIS A 11 -13.95 -12.47 13.48
CA HIS A 11 -13.52 -11.08 13.29
C HIS A 11 -13.96 -10.55 11.92
N ARG A 12 -13.82 -11.36 10.87
CA ARG A 12 -14.29 -11.00 9.52
C ARG A 12 -15.80 -10.80 9.50
N GLY A 13 -16.58 -11.68 10.14
CA GLY A 13 -18.03 -11.55 10.25
C GLY A 13 -18.47 -10.24 10.90
N VAL A 14 -17.79 -9.80 11.96
CA VAL A 14 -18.05 -8.50 12.62
C VAL A 14 -17.77 -7.33 11.68
N LEU A 15 -16.64 -7.34 10.98
CA LEU A 15 -16.30 -6.28 10.02
C LEU A 15 -17.32 -6.22 8.86
N ASP A 16 -17.72 -7.37 8.32
CA ASP A 16 -18.70 -7.46 7.24
C ASP A 16 -20.10 -6.99 7.68
N ALA A 17 -20.52 -7.30 8.91
CA ALA A 17 -21.78 -6.81 9.48
C ALA A 17 -21.77 -5.28 9.63
N LEU A 18 -20.69 -4.73 10.20
CA LEU A 18 -20.50 -3.28 10.31
C LEU A 18 -20.44 -2.60 8.93
N LYS A 19 -19.86 -3.25 7.91
CA LYS A 19 -19.84 -2.72 6.55
C LYS A 19 -21.24 -2.59 5.95
N ARG A 20 -22.07 -3.63 6.11
CA ARG A 20 -23.43 -3.67 5.55
C ARG A 20 -24.41 -2.77 6.29
N ARG A 21 -24.31 -2.70 7.62
CA ARG A 21 -25.24 -1.96 8.47
C ARG A 21 -24.82 -0.52 8.73
N GLY A 22 -23.54 -0.23 8.58
CA GLY A 22 -22.93 0.95 9.18
C GLY A 22 -22.85 0.82 10.70
N ARG A 23 -22.82 1.97 11.39
CA ARG A 23 -22.67 2.05 12.84
C ARG A 23 -23.70 1.17 13.58
N SER A 24 -23.23 0.29 14.45
CA SER A 24 -24.08 -0.69 15.13
C SER A 24 -23.69 -0.85 16.60
N THR A 25 -24.67 -1.17 17.42
CA THR A 25 -24.48 -1.50 18.85
C THR A 25 -24.13 -2.98 19.03
N VAL A 26 -23.55 -3.34 20.18
CA VAL A 26 -23.23 -4.73 20.51
C VAL A 26 -24.45 -5.65 20.42
N PRO A 27 -25.64 -5.31 20.97
CA PRO A 27 -26.81 -6.19 20.85
C PRO A 27 -27.29 -6.41 19.41
N GLU A 28 -27.15 -5.40 18.54
CA GLU A 28 -27.53 -5.53 17.12
C GLU A 28 -26.61 -6.49 16.38
N LEU A 29 -25.30 -6.33 16.55
CA LEU A 29 -24.30 -7.21 15.95
C LEU A 29 -24.39 -8.64 16.51
N ALA A 30 -24.66 -8.79 17.82
CA ALA A 30 -24.79 -10.10 18.46
C ALA A 30 -25.95 -10.90 17.86
N ARG A 31 -27.09 -10.22 17.63
CA ARG A 31 -28.28 -10.81 17.01
C ARG A 31 -28.02 -11.23 15.56
N GLU A 32 -27.39 -10.38 14.76
CA GLU A 32 -27.08 -10.69 13.35
C GLU A 32 -26.12 -11.88 13.23
N LEU A 33 -25.05 -11.87 14.02
CA LEU A 33 -23.99 -12.86 13.94
C LEU A 33 -24.31 -14.15 14.72
N SER A 34 -25.47 -14.21 15.40
CA SER A 34 -25.84 -15.31 16.30
C SER A 34 -24.76 -15.61 17.35
N LEU A 35 -24.12 -14.55 17.86
CA LEU A 35 -23.10 -14.62 18.90
C LEU A 35 -23.69 -14.15 20.23
N ASN A 36 -23.19 -14.70 21.33
CA ASN A 36 -23.48 -14.12 22.63
C ASN A 36 -22.77 -12.76 22.77
N VAL A 37 -23.29 -11.91 23.65
CA VAL A 37 -22.81 -10.53 23.83
C VAL A 37 -21.36 -10.49 24.30
N GLU A 38 -20.92 -11.43 25.13
CA GLU A 38 -19.57 -11.42 25.70
C GLU A 38 -18.51 -11.76 24.65
N THR A 39 -18.73 -12.84 23.89
CA THR A 39 -17.89 -13.21 22.75
C THR A 39 -17.80 -12.07 21.73
N LEU A 40 -18.91 -11.39 21.45
CA LEU A 40 -18.87 -10.23 20.57
C LEU A 40 -18.05 -9.06 21.15
N ARG A 41 -18.11 -8.82 22.47
CA ARG A 41 -17.30 -7.79 23.12
C ARG A 41 -15.81 -8.11 23.00
N GLU A 42 -15.41 -9.36 23.20
CA GLU A 42 -14.02 -9.80 23.02
C GLU A 42 -13.53 -9.57 21.58
N HIS A 43 -14.37 -9.91 20.58
CA HIS A 43 -14.06 -9.64 19.18
C HIS A 43 -13.94 -8.14 18.89
N LEU A 44 -14.86 -7.31 19.39
CA LEU A 44 -14.82 -5.86 19.20
C LEU A 44 -13.61 -5.23 19.91
N GLN A 45 -13.22 -5.70 21.08
CA GLN A 45 -11.99 -5.26 21.77
C GLN A 45 -10.75 -5.59 20.95
N THR A 46 -10.68 -6.81 20.40
CA THR A 46 -9.57 -7.22 19.54
C THR A 46 -9.49 -6.38 18.27
N LEU A 47 -10.64 -6.11 17.63
CA LEU A 47 -10.71 -5.27 16.43
C LEU A 47 -10.41 -3.79 16.72
N GLU A 48 -10.81 -3.29 17.88
CA GLU A 48 -10.50 -1.93 18.35
C GLU A 48 -9.01 -1.77 18.66
N ALA A 49 -8.38 -2.74 19.31
CA ALA A 49 -6.94 -2.76 19.55
C ALA A 49 -6.12 -2.75 18.24
N ARG A 50 -6.69 -3.33 17.18
CA ARG A 50 -6.13 -3.32 15.81
C ARG A 50 -6.52 -2.08 15.00
N GLN A 51 -7.23 -1.13 15.62
CA GLN A 51 -7.74 0.08 14.98
C GLN A 51 -8.64 -0.20 13.77
N LEU A 52 -9.28 -1.36 13.69
CA LEU A 52 -10.19 -1.72 12.59
C LEU A 52 -11.65 -1.32 12.88
N VAL A 53 -11.97 -1.15 14.17
CA VAL A 53 -13.27 -0.70 14.63
C VAL A 53 -13.07 0.39 15.67
N ALA A 54 -13.93 1.40 15.68
CA ALA A 54 -13.92 2.48 16.67
C ALA A 54 -15.29 2.68 17.31
N ARG A 55 -15.28 3.15 18.55
CA ARG A 55 -16.48 3.65 19.24
C ARG A 55 -16.77 5.06 18.73
N VAL A 56 -17.91 5.24 18.06
CA VAL A 56 -18.27 6.50 17.38
C VAL A 56 -19.43 7.24 18.05
N GLY A 57 -19.89 6.76 19.20
CA GLY A 57 -20.90 7.45 20.01
C GLY A 57 -21.74 6.49 20.82
N SER A 58 -22.95 6.95 21.17
CA SER A 58 -23.93 6.13 21.88
C SER A 58 -25.33 6.29 21.30
N ALA A 59 -26.11 5.21 21.32
CA ALA A 59 -27.51 5.19 20.95
C ALA A 59 -28.38 5.07 22.22
N LYS A 60 -29.40 5.93 22.32
CA LYS A 60 -30.47 5.79 23.32
C LYS A 60 -31.59 4.93 22.71
N GLY A 61 -31.86 3.77 23.30
CA GLY A 61 -32.83 2.81 22.77
C GLY A 61 -33.92 2.38 23.77
N GLY A 62 -33.93 2.92 25.00
CA GLY A 62 -34.89 2.55 26.05
C GLY A 62 -34.44 3.00 27.45
N PRO A 63 -35.18 2.68 28.52
CA PRO A 63 -34.75 2.94 29.89
C PRO A 63 -33.50 2.13 30.23
N GLY A 64 -32.40 2.82 30.53
CA GLY A 64 -31.10 2.21 30.83
C GLY A 64 -29.92 3.04 30.33
N ARG A 65 -28.70 2.51 30.52
CA ARG A 65 -27.47 3.15 30.04
C ARG A 65 -27.43 3.14 28.51
N PRO A 66 -27.10 4.26 27.83
CA PRO A 66 -26.95 4.30 26.38
C PRO A 66 -25.98 3.22 25.88
N SER A 67 -26.31 2.58 24.76
CA SER A 67 -25.46 1.56 24.14
C SER A 67 -24.38 2.20 23.29
N ILE A 68 -23.15 1.71 23.37
CA ILE A 68 -22.03 2.19 22.56
C ILE A 68 -22.27 1.80 21.09
N LEU A 69 -22.04 2.73 20.18
CA LEU A 69 -22.03 2.51 18.74
C LEU A 69 -20.61 2.26 18.25
N TYR A 70 -20.44 1.17 17.50
CA TYR A 70 -19.20 0.79 16.84
C TYR A 70 -19.32 1.03 15.34
N ALA A 71 -18.24 1.47 14.70
CA ALA A 71 -18.14 1.61 13.24
C ALA A 71 -16.76 1.20 12.75
N LEU A 72 -16.65 0.89 11.45
CA LEU A 72 -15.37 0.65 10.80
C LEU A 72 -14.52 1.93 10.80
N THR A 73 -13.23 1.74 10.91
CA THR A 73 -12.24 2.79 10.67
C THR A 73 -11.82 2.82 9.20
N GLU A 74 -11.09 3.86 8.80
CA GLU A 74 -10.51 3.95 7.46
C GLU A 74 -9.51 2.80 7.16
N SER A 75 -8.78 2.32 8.17
CA SER A 75 -7.88 1.16 7.99
C SER A 75 -8.64 -0.14 7.73
N ALA A 76 -9.83 -0.33 8.32
CA ALA A 76 -10.68 -1.46 7.99
C ALA A 76 -11.31 -1.35 6.60
N GLU A 77 -11.54 -0.14 6.10
CA GLU A 77 -12.04 0.07 4.75
C GLU A 77 -11.08 -0.47 3.67
N ALA A 78 -9.78 -0.62 3.98
CA ALA A 78 -8.81 -1.24 3.08
C ALA A 78 -8.94 -2.78 2.98
N LEU A 79 -9.70 -3.42 3.88
CA LEU A 79 -9.89 -4.88 3.91
C LEU A 79 -11.01 -5.38 3.00
N PHE A 80 -11.85 -4.47 2.49
CA PHE A 80 -12.96 -4.81 1.60
C PHE A 80 -12.49 -4.84 0.14
N PRO A 81 -13.14 -5.63 -0.72
CA PRO A 81 -12.80 -5.67 -2.15
C PRO A 81 -12.85 -4.28 -2.76
N ARG A 82 -11.82 -3.97 -3.55
CA ARG A 82 -11.77 -2.73 -4.34
C ARG A 82 -11.23 -3.04 -5.73
N ASN A 83 -11.68 -2.25 -6.72
CA ASN A 83 -11.37 -2.48 -8.13
C ASN A 83 -10.64 -1.27 -8.75
N GLU A 84 -10.02 -0.38 -7.96
CA GLU A 84 -9.33 0.79 -8.51
C GLU A 84 -8.15 0.39 -9.40
N GLY A 85 -7.44 -0.70 -9.08
CA GLY A 85 -6.35 -1.22 -9.91
C GLY A 85 -6.81 -1.58 -11.33
N GLU A 86 -7.91 -2.32 -11.45
CA GLU A 86 -8.53 -2.66 -12.74
C GLU A 86 -9.03 -1.42 -13.48
N LEU A 87 -9.68 -0.50 -12.76
CA LEU A 87 -10.15 0.76 -13.33
C LEU A 87 -8.99 1.62 -13.87
N LEU A 88 -7.90 1.75 -13.12
CA LEU A 88 -6.70 2.49 -13.53
C LEU A 88 -5.99 1.84 -14.72
N ARG A 89 -5.96 0.51 -14.77
CA ARG A 89 -5.48 -0.25 -15.93
C ARG A 89 -6.32 0.07 -17.16
N GLY A 90 -7.65 -0.04 -17.07
CA GLY A 90 -8.56 0.26 -18.17
C GLY A 90 -8.46 1.71 -18.66
N LEU A 91 -8.42 2.67 -17.73
CA LEU A 91 -8.21 4.09 -18.03
C LEU A 91 -6.88 4.32 -18.74
N SER A 92 -5.81 3.68 -18.28
CA SER A 92 -4.48 3.83 -18.87
C SER A 92 -4.41 3.24 -20.28
N ALA A 93 -5.01 2.07 -20.49
CA ALA A 93 -5.12 1.45 -21.81
C ALA A 93 -5.88 2.36 -22.78
N PHE A 94 -7.06 2.86 -22.35
CA PHE A 94 -7.86 3.80 -23.14
C PHE A 94 -7.08 5.05 -23.55
N LEU A 95 -6.34 5.67 -22.61
CA LEU A 95 -5.52 6.84 -22.90
C LEU A 95 -4.37 6.55 -23.87
N VAL A 96 -3.76 5.37 -23.78
CA VAL A 96 -2.70 4.94 -24.71
C VAL A 96 -3.28 4.73 -26.12
N GLU A 97 -4.39 3.98 -26.23
CA GLU A 97 -5.08 3.71 -27.49
C GLU A 97 -5.57 5.00 -28.17
N ALA A 98 -6.03 5.98 -27.39
CA ALA A 98 -6.43 7.30 -27.88
C ALA A 98 -5.25 8.24 -28.22
N GLY A 99 -3.99 7.78 -28.09
CA GLY A 99 -2.81 8.60 -28.41
C GLY A 99 -2.43 9.64 -27.34
N HIS A 100 -2.97 9.53 -26.13
CA HIS A 100 -2.74 10.46 -25.01
C HIS A 100 -1.62 10.02 -24.05
N THR A 101 -0.70 9.15 -24.48
CA THR A 101 0.49 8.79 -23.69
C THR A 101 1.30 10.01 -23.20
N PRO A 102 1.47 11.11 -23.97
CA PRO A 102 2.16 12.30 -23.46
C PRO A 102 1.47 12.95 -22.26
N LEU A 103 0.13 12.92 -22.20
CA LEU A 103 -0.63 13.42 -21.06
C LEU A 103 -0.39 12.55 -19.83
N LEU A 104 -0.38 11.22 -20.00
CA LEU A 104 -0.07 10.29 -18.93
C LEU A 104 1.34 10.50 -18.39
N ARG A 105 2.33 10.73 -19.27
CA ARG A 105 3.71 11.09 -18.85
C ARG A 105 3.74 12.37 -18.02
N LYS A 106 3.09 13.43 -18.50
CA LYS A 106 3.00 14.71 -17.77
C LYS A 106 2.33 14.56 -16.40
N PHE A 107 1.30 13.73 -16.30
CA PHE A 107 0.65 13.41 -15.02
C PHE A 107 1.64 12.75 -14.06
N TYR A 108 2.37 11.72 -14.51
CA TYR A 108 3.36 11.03 -13.69
C TYR A 108 4.54 11.91 -13.29
N ASP A 109 5.07 12.70 -14.22
CA ASP A 109 6.16 13.65 -13.95
C ASP A 109 5.72 14.66 -12.87
N ARG A 110 4.48 15.15 -12.94
CA ARG A 110 3.91 16.05 -11.91
C ARG A 110 3.73 15.36 -10.56
N GLN A 111 3.16 14.15 -10.54
CA GLN A 111 2.96 13.39 -9.30
C GLN A 111 4.29 13.08 -8.61
N LEU A 112 5.32 12.80 -9.40
CA LEU A 112 6.64 12.47 -8.89
C LEU A 112 7.44 13.72 -8.48
N ALA A 113 7.15 14.91 -9.01
CA ALA A 113 7.93 16.11 -8.73
C ALA A 113 8.06 16.43 -7.23
N GLU A 114 6.95 16.45 -6.49
CA GLU A 114 6.99 16.71 -5.04
C GLU A 114 7.73 15.61 -4.28
N ARG A 115 7.44 14.36 -4.62
CA ARG A 115 8.08 13.19 -3.99
C ARG A 115 9.57 13.17 -4.26
N ARG A 116 9.98 13.50 -5.49
CA ARG A 116 11.39 13.62 -5.90
C ARG A 116 12.08 14.71 -5.09
N ARG A 117 11.49 15.89 -4.93
CA ARG A 117 12.09 16.96 -4.11
C ARG A 117 12.31 16.52 -2.65
N ALA A 118 11.29 15.92 -2.03
CA ALA A 118 11.40 15.42 -0.67
C ALA A 118 12.43 14.28 -0.54
N ALA A 119 12.48 13.36 -1.50
CA ALA A 119 13.43 12.25 -1.52
C ALA A 119 14.88 12.74 -1.75
N MET A 120 15.08 13.70 -2.66
CA MET A 120 16.40 14.29 -2.93
C MET A 120 16.97 15.00 -1.70
N ALA A 121 16.14 15.71 -0.94
CA ALA A 121 16.56 16.36 0.29
C ALA A 121 17.04 15.37 1.37
N ARG A 122 16.54 14.13 1.36
CA ARG A 122 16.95 13.08 2.31
C ARG A 122 18.33 12.50 1.98
N VAL A 123 18.67 12.43 0.70
CA VAL A 123 19.97 11.92 0.23
C VAL A 123 21.02 13.02 0.03
N GLU A 124 20.69 14.27 0.35
CA GLU A 124 21.61 15.39 0.21
C GLU A 124 22.77 15.25 1.20
N GLY A 125 24.01 15.28 0.70
CA GLY A 125 25.21 15.09 1.50
C GLY A 125 25.52 13.64 1.91
N LEU A 126 24.66 12.67 1.58
CA LEU A 126 24.95 11.25 1.79
C LEU A 126 25.74 10.65 0.61
N GLU A 127 26.70 9.78 0.93
CA GLU A 127 27.56 9.09 -0.03
C GLU A 127 27.61 7.57 0.24
N GLY A 128 28.05 6.80 -0.76
CA GLY A 128 28.28 5.36 -0.64
C GLY A 128 27.12 4.57 -0.03
N GLU A 129 27.43 3.75 0.97
CA GLU A 129 26.48 2.88 1.65
C GLU A 129 25.37 3.67 2.38
N GLU A 130 25.68 4.81 2.99
CA GLU A 130 24.68 5.63 3.70
C GLU A 130 23.62 6.14 2.73
N ARG A 131 24.06 6.62 1.56
CA ARG A 131 23.16 7.03 0.48
C ARG A 131 22.29 5.87 0.02
N LEU A 132 22.90 4.70 -0.22
CA LEU A 132 22.19 3.51 -0.68
C LEU A 132 21.10 3.09 0.31
N GLN A 133 21.42 3.00 1.60
CA GLN A 133 20.46 2.66 2.65
C GLN A 133 19.29 3.64 2.70
N GLU A 134 19.54 4.94 2.57
CA GLU A 134 18.48 5.94 2.50
C GLU A 134 17.59 5.76 1.25
N VAL A 135 18.18 5.40 0.11
CA VAL A 135 17.42 5.04 -1.10
C VAL A 135 16.53 3.82 -0.87
N LEU A 136 17.04 2.76 -0.22
CA LEU A 136 16.21 1.58 0.12
C LEU A 136 15.06 1.96 1.04
N GLN A 137 15.30 2.83 2.02
CA GLN A 137 14.26 3.29 2.93
C GLN A 137 13.18 4.10 2.18
N ILE A 138 13.57 5.00 1.28
CA ILE A 138 12.63 5.73 0.41
C ILE A 138 11.80 4.76 -0.44
N PHE A 139 12.43 3.77 -1.09
CA PHE A 139 11.70 2.80 -1.92
C PHE A 139 10.81 1.85 -1.09
N THR A 140 11.18 1.56 0.15
CA THR A 140 10.33 0.84 1.12
C THR A 140 9.06 1.61 1.42
N GLU A 141 9.18 2.91 1.72
CA GLU A 141 8.02 3.80 1.98
C GLU A 141 7.13 3.99 0.74
N LEU A 142 7.72 3.93 -0.45
CA LEU A 142 6.99 3.95 -1.72
C LEU A 142 6.33 2.59 -2.04
N GLY A 143 6.59 1.54 -1.25
CA GLY A 143 5.98 0.23 -1.35
C GLY A 143 6.69 -0.74 -2.29
N TYR A 144 7.92 -0.47 -2.74
CA TYR A 144 8.62 -1.31 -3.71
C TYR A 144 9.29 -2.57 -3.14
N MET A 145 9.34 -2.70 -1.80
CA MET A 145 10.02 -3.81 -1.11
C MET A 145 11.43 -4.07 -1.66
N PRO A 146 12.34 -3.07 -1.53
CA PRO A 146 13.68 -3.17 -2.08
C PRO A 146 14.53 -4.17 -1.30
N GLU A 147 15.32 -4.96 -2.02
CA GLU A 147 16.29 -5.91 -1.49
C GLU A 147 17.63 -5.69 -2.19
N LEU A 148 18.73 -5.80 -1.46
CA LEU A 148 20.08 -5.81 -2.02
C LEU A 148 20.64 -7.22 -2.01
N ASP A 149 21.17 -7.66 -3.15
CA ASP A 149 22.01 -8.83 -3.24
C ASP A 149 23.23 -8.57 -4.12
N GLU A 150 24.12 -9.56 -4.23
CA GLU A 150 25.30 -9.48 -5.06
C GLU A 150 25.22 -10.55 -6.14
N VAL A 151 25.52 -10.17 -7.38
CA VAL A 151 25.60 -11.09 -8.53
C VAL A 151 26.87 -10.79 -9.29
N ASP A 152 27.68 -11.83 -9.54
CA ASP A 152 28.95 -11.74 -10.27
C ASP A 152 29.91 -10.67 -9.71
N GLY A 153 29.92 -10.47 -8.39
CA GLY A 153 30.79 -9.51 -7.71
C GLY A 153 30.31 -8.05 -7.78
N ALA A 154 29.08 -7.80 -8.23
CA ALA A 154 28.51 -6.46 -8.32
C ALA A 154 27.16 -6.37 -7.58
N PRO A 155 26.90 -5.26 -6.84
CA PRO A 155 25.64 -5.07 -6.13
C PRO A 155 24.45 -4.97 -7.08
N ARG A 156 23.36 -5.64 -6.72
CA ARG A 156 22.10 -5.63 -7.44
C ARG A 156 20.97 -5.23 -6.50
N LEU A 157 20.26 -4.18 -6.89
CA LEU A 157 19.03 -3.74 -6.25
C LEU A 157 17.84 -4.43 -6.89
N ARG A 158 17.00 -5.09 -6.11
CA ARG A 158 15.76 -5.71 -6.55
C ARG A 158 14.57 -4.98 -5.94
N LEU A 159 13.67 -4.49 -6.77
CA LEU A 159 12.36 -3.99 -6.34
C LEU A 159 11.36 -5.14 -6.47
N CYS A 160 11.06 -5.79 -5.33
CA CYS A 160 10.29 -7.04 -5.27
C CYS A 160 8.76 -6.82 -5.37
N HIS A 161 8.29 -5.58 -5.29
CA HIS A 161 6.89 -5.23 -5.44
C HIS A 161 6.70 -4.05 -6.40
N CYS A 162 5.63 -4.07 -7.19
CA CYS A 162 5.21 -2.92 -7.99
C CYS A 162 3.90 -2.36 -7.41
N PRO A 163 3.92 -1.17 -6.76
CA PRO A 163 2.72 -0.59 -6.14
C PRO A 163 1.65 -0.17 -7.15
N VAL A 164 1.99 -0.17 -8.45
CA VAL A 164 1.09 0.13 -9.57
C VAL A 164 1.03 -1.01 -10.58
N ARG A 165 1.16 -2.26 -10.11
CA ARG A 165 1.26 -3.48 -10.94
C ARG A 165 0.15 -3.61 -11.98
N ASP A 166 -1.09 -3.23 -11.62
CA ASP A 166 -2.19 -3.33 -12.56
C ASP A 166 -2.05 -2.36 -13.73
N MET A 167 -1.51 -1.18 -13.47
CA MET A 167 -1.37 -0.14 -14.47
C MET A 167 -0.22 -0.40 -15.43
N VAL A 168 0.89 -0.98 -14.95
CA VAL A 168 2.08 -1.24 -15.79
C VAL A 168 1.84 -2.25 -16.89
N ALA A 169 0.81 -3.09 -16.76
CA ALA A 169 0.37 -3.99 -17.81
C ALA A 169 -0.27 -3.27 -19.01
N ALA A 170 -0.72 -2.03 -18.84
CA ALA A 170 -1.26 -1.20 -19.92
C ALA A 170 -0.23 -0.20 -20.47
N THR A 171 0.80 0.16 -19.69
CA THR A 171 1.75 1.23 -20.06
C THR A 171 2.99 1.25 -19.19
N HIS A 172 4.16 1.52 -19.77
CA HIS A 172 5.44 1.61 -19.05
C HIS A 172 5.77 3.03 -18.53
N VAL A 173 4.81 3.97 -18.58
CA VAL A 173 5.02 5.34 -18.07
C VAL A 173 5.46 5.39 -16.60
N PRO A 174 4.88 4.63 -15.66
CA PRO A 174 5.36 4.60 -14.27
C PRO A 174 6.77 4.06 -14.15
N CYS A 175 7.09 3.01 -14.90
CA CYS A 175 8.40 2.37 -14.86
C CYS A 175 9.51 3.35 -15.29
N ARG A 176 9.20 4.23 -16.26
CA ARG A 176 10.10 5.34 -16.63
C ARG A 176 10.31 6.32 -15.47
N ALA A 177 9.22 6.70 -14.81
CA ALA A 177 9.27 7.65 -13.70
C ALA A 177 10.05 7.05 -12.51
N GLU A 178 9.84 5.77 -12.20
CA GLU A 178 10.56 5.00 -11.19
C GLU A 178 12.07 4.97 -11.47
N ILE A 179 12.52 4.49 -12.64
CA ILE A 179 13.96 4.42 -12.94
C ILE A 179 14.59 5.82 -12.95
N SER A 180 13.84 6.84 -13.36
CA SER A 180 14.31 8.23 -13.28
C SER A 180 14.43 8.73 -11.84
N LEU A 181 13.56 8.30 -10.91
CA LEU A 181 13.75 8.61 -9.49
C LEU A 181 14.98 7.89 -8.94
N LEU A 182 15.11 6.60 -9.25
CA LEU A 182 16.22 5.78 -8.78
C LEU A 182 17.57 6.35 -9.23
N ARG A 183 17.70 6.76 -10.49
CA ARG A 183 18.89 7.44 -11.05
C ARG A 183 19.27 8.69 -10.27
N ASP A 184 18.32 9.60 -10.07
CA ASP A 184 18.58 10.86 -9.37
C ASP A 184 18.98 10.61 -7.91
N LEU A 185 18.34 9.64 -7.25
CA LEU A 185 18.62 9.30 -5.86
C LEU A 185 19.96 8.60 -5.69
N LEU A 186 20.34 7.67 -6.58
CA LEU A 186 21.64 7.01 -6.50
C LEU A 186 22.79 7.91 -6.98
N GLY A 187 22.53 8.84 -7.90
CA GLY A 187 23.59 9.64 -8.53
C GLY A 187 24.34 8.90 -9.64
N GLU A 188 23.82 7.75 -10.09
CA GLU A 188 24.37 6.92 -11.15
C GLU A 188 23.27 6.38 -12.08
N ASP A 189 23.64 5.68 -13.17
CA ASP A 189 22.69 5.07 -14.10
C ASP A 189 22.60 3.55 -13.92
N PRO A 190 21.74 3.07 -13.00
CA PRO A 190 21.55 1.63 -12.78
C PRO A 190 21.07 0.91 -14.05
N LYS A 191 21.68 -0.24 -14.34
CA LYS A 191 21.33 -1.06 -15.51
C LYS A 191 20.23 -2.04 -15.14
N ARG A 192 19.06 -1.93 -15.78
CA ARG A 192 17.97 -2.89 -15.58
C ARG A 192 18.37 -4.28 -16.07
N VAL A 193 18.25 -5.27 -15.19
CA VAL A 193 18.56 -6.69 -15.44
C VAL A 193 17.28 -7.52 -15.59
N SER A 194 16.22 -7.16 -14.85
CA SER A 194 14.92 -7.83 -14.94
C SER A 194 13.78 -6.82 -14.87
N PHE A 195 12.61 -7.19 -15.41
CA PHE A 195 11.46 -6.29 -15.51
C PHE A 195 10.14 -7.02 -15.27
N ILE A 196 9.37 -6.56 -14.27
CA ILE A 196 8.08 -7.17 -13.92
C ILE A 196 7.09 -7.20 -15.10
N PRO A 197 6.95 -6.13 -15.91
CA PRO A 197 6.11 -6.16 -17.11
C PRO A 197 6.50 -7.23 -18.14
N ASP A 198 7.77 -7.66 -18.17
CA ASP A 198 8.25 -8.74 -19.05
C ASP A 198 8.05 -10.14 -18.41
N GLY A 199 7.40 -10.23 -17.25
CA GLY A 199 7.10 -11.49 -16.56
C GLY A 199 8.10 -11.88 -15.48
N ALA A 200 9.09 -11.04 -15.16
CA ALA A 200 10.01 -11.31 -14.05
C ALA A 200 9.34 -11.16 -12.68
N GLU A 201 9.91 -11.80 -11.66
CA GLU A 201 9.42 -11.70 -10.27
C GLU A 201 9.70 -10.33 -9.64
N SER A 202 10.72 -9.62 -10.11
CA SER A 202 11.13 -8.30 -9.60
C SER A 202 11.72 -7.42 -10.71
N CYS A 203 11.72 -6.11 -10.47
CA CYS A 203 12.50 -5.16 -11.27
C CYS A 203 13.89 -5.05 -10.65
N SER A 204 14.90 -5.63 -11.31
CA SER A 204 16.27 -5.66 -10.78
C SER A 204 17.19 -4.73 -11.55
N TYR A 205 18.13 -4.14 -10.83
CA TYR A 205 19.05 -3.13 -11.31
C TYR A 205 20.46 -3.44 -10.84
N GLN A 206 21.39 -3.58 -11.78
CA GLN A 206 22.82 -3.66 -11.48
C GLN A 206 23.32 -2.26 -11.16
N LEU A 207 23.95 -2.10 -10.00
CA LEU A 207 24.58 -0.86 -9.55
C LEU A 207 26.06 -0.87 -9.93
N ASP A 208 26.66 0.29 -10.16
CA ASP A 208 28.11 0.35 -10.39
C ASP A 208 28.85 0.30 -9.04
N VAL A 209 29.97 -0.41 -8.98
CA VAL A 209 30.75 -0.64 -7.75
C VAL A 209 31.60 0.58 -7.36
N ARG A 210 31.16 1.81 -7.63
CA ARG A 210 31.96 2.99 -7.30
C ARG A 210 31.65 3.43 -5.87
N GLY A 211 32.56 3.03 -4.98
CA GLY A 211 32.49 3.22 -3.54
C GLY A 211 32.64 4.65 -3.05
#